data_AF-N6WBQ7-F1
#
_entry.id   AF-N6WBQ7-F1
#
_cell.length_a   1.000
_cell.length_b   1.000
_cell.length_c   1.000
_cell.angle_alpha   90.00
_cell.angle_beta   90.00
_cell.angle_gamma   90.00
#
_symmetry.space_group_name_H-M   'P 1'
#
loop_
_entity.id
_entity.type
_entity.pdbx_description
1 polymer ?
#
loop_
_entity_poly.entity_id
_entity_poly.type
_entity_poly.pdbx_seq_one_letter_code
_entity_poly.pdbx_strand_id
1 'polypeptide(L)'
;MSQWFGVSMLVVTGVFILAAWGWLWSGVSLRARRIAILRCYPFSSGAAIPQIQAVIWPLVPLAGLTWIVLGAVSARMIVGRDPIFESTLVVVLFGAIVVIAAWSFMGGALPDWMYPGWMATRFYRRHPERSRTELQRMLLDPRH
;
A
#
# COMPACT_ATOMS: atom_id res chain seq x y z
N MET A 1 -1.21 -10.06 30.45
CA MET A 1 -0.37 -10.32 29.24
C MET A 1 -1.18 -10.35 27.95
N SER A 2 -2.41 -10.90 27.91
CA SER A 2 -3.22 -11.01 26.68
C SER A 2 -3.57 -9.68 25.99
N GLN A 3 -3.75 -8.58 26.74
CA GLN A 3 -4.12 -7.28 26.18
C GLN A 3 -2.99 -6.65 25.34
N TRP A 4 -1.73 -6.80 25.77
CA TRP A 4 -0.57 -6.31 25.03
C TRP A 4 -0.27 -7.11 23.76
N PHE A 5 -0.68 -8.38 23.73
CA PHE A 5 -0.61 -9.18 22.51
C PHE A 5 -1.50 -8.59 21.40
N GLY A 6 -2.72 -8.15 21.75
CA GLY A 6 -3.61 -7.45 20.82
C GLY A 6 -2.99 -6.17 20.26
N VAL A 7 -2.40 -5.34 21.12
CA VAL A 7 -1.68 -4.11 20.68
C VAL A 7 -0.56 -4.45 19.70
N SER A 8 0.30 -5.40 20.05
CA SER A 8 1.42 -5.82 19.21
C SER A 8 0.94 -6.35 17.86
N MET A 9 -0.13 -7.15 17.85
CA MET A 9 -0.74 -7.65 16.61
C MET A 9 -1.18 -6.50 15.70
N LEU A 10 -1.91 -5.51 16.22
CA LEU A 10 -2.38 -4.34 15.46
C LEU A 10 -1.22 -3.58 14.82
N VAL A 11 -0.20 -3.25 15.62
CA VAL A 11 0.96 -2.48 15.16
C VAL A 11 1.77 -3.27 14.14
N VAL A 12 2.07 -4.54 14.40
CA VAL A 12 2.85 -5.39 13.49
C VAL A 12 2.13 -5.59 12.17
N THR A 13 0.82 -5.82 12.18
CA THR A 13 0.02 -5.92 10.96
C THR A 13 0.06 -4.62 10.16
N GLY A 14 -0.11 -3.46 10.79
CA GLY A 14 -0.03 -2.17 10.12
C GLY A 14 1.35 -1.91 9.50
N VAL A 15 2.43 -2.21 10.23
CA VAL A 15 3.80 -2.10 9.72
C VAL A 15 4.03 -3.04 8.53
N PHE A 16 3.55 -4.28 8.59
CA PHE A 16 3.69 -5.24 7.50
C PHE A 16 2.95 -4.76 6.23
N ILE A 17 1.74 -4.22 6.38
CA ILE A 17 0.97 -3.63 5.28
C ILE A 17 1.76 -2.47 4.64
N LEU A 18 2.27 -1.54 5.46
CA LEU A 18 3.04 -0.39 4.96
C LEU A 18 4.35 -0.81 4.31
N ALA A 19 5.05 -1.80 4.87
CA ALA A 19 6.30 -2.32 4.31
C ALA A 19 6.05 -3.01 2.96
N ALA A 20 5.02 -3.85 2.86
CA ALA A 20 4.66 -4.53 1.62
C ALA A 20 4.25 -3.52 0.53
N TRP A 21 3.41 -2.54 0.89
CA TRP A 21 3.00 -1.48 -0.03
C TRP A 21 4.19 -0.62 -0.45
N GLY A 22 5.01 -0.17 0.50
CA GLY A 22 6.20 0.65 0.24
C GLY A 22 7.24 -0.08 -0.60
N TRP A 23 7.39 -1.39 -0.42
CA TRP A 23 8.26 -2.23 -1.25
C TRP A 23 7.76 -2.32 -2.70
N LEU A 24 6.46 -2.53 -2.92
CA LEU A 24 5.84 -2.52 -4.26
C LEU A 24 5.86 -1.13 -4.90
N TRP A 25 5.63 -0.09 -4.11
CA TRP A 25 5.62 1.29 -4.53
C TRP A 25 7.00 1.76 -4.97
N SER A 26 8.02 1.49 -4.15
CA SER A 26 9.42 1.88 -4.41
C SER A 26 10.06 1.07 -5.53
N GLY A 27 9.65 -0.19 -5.72
CA GLY A 27 10.23 -1.06 -6.74
C GLY A 27 11.73 -1.27 -6.56
N VAL A 28 12.23 -1.36 -5.31
CA VAL A 28 13.67 -1.49 -5.04
C VAL A 28 14.23 -2.84 -5.54
N SER A 29 13.42 -3.90 -5.50
CA SER A 29 13.82 -5.24 -5.96
C SER A 29 13.25 -5.60 -7.33
N LEU A 30 13.91 -6.51 -8.06
CA LEU A 30 13.42 -7.05 -9.32
C LEU A 30 12.02 -7.67 -9.19
N ARG A 31 11.77 -8.40 -8.10
CA ARG A 31 10.46 -8.99 -7.80
C ARG A 31 9.38 -7.92 -7.59
N ALA A 32 9.68 -6.87 -6.83
CA ALA A 32 8.74 -5.76 -6.62
C ALA A 32 8.38 -5.08 -7.94
N ARG A 33 9.37 -4.78 -8.79
CA ARG A 33 9.15 -4.19 -10.11
C ARG A 33 8.34 -5.11 -11.02
N ARG A 34 8.66 -6.40 -11.03
CA ARG A 34 7.92 -7.42 -11.79
C ARG A 34 6.46 -7.48 -11.38
N ILE A 35 6.19 -7.61 -10.07
CA ILE A 35 4.83 -7.68 -9.54
C ILE A 35 4.08 -6.39 -9.86
N ALA A 36 4.70 -5.23 -9.60
CA ALA A 36 4.04 -3.94 -9.81
C ALA A 36 3.71 -3.67 -11.29
N ILE A 37 4.57 -4.10 -12.23
CA ILE A 37 4.33 -3.89 -13.66
C ILE A 37 3.41 -4.95 -14.25
N LEU A 38 3.62 -6.22 -13.90
CA LEU A 38 2.91 -7.34 -14.53
C LEU A 38 1.58 -7.67 -13.86
N ARG A 39 1.33 -7.25 -12.62
CA ARG A 39 0.14 -7.67 -11.85
C ARG A 39 -0.66 -6.52 -11.24
N CYS A 40 -0.11 -5.32 -11.14
CA CYS A 40 -0.80 -4.19 -10.53
C CYS A 40 -1.34 -3.20 -11.57
N TYR A 41 -2.55 -2.70 -11.30
CA TYR A 41 -3.07 -1.49 -11.93
C TYR A 41 -2.19 -0.28 -11.60
N PRO A 42 -2.00 0.70 -12.52
CA PRO A 42 -2.55 0.78 -13.88
C PRO A 42 -1.72 0.07 -14.96
N PHE A 43 -0.60 -0.55 -14.59
CA PHE A 43 0.44 -0.94 -15.56
C PHE A 43 0.23 -2.32 -16.19
N SER A 44 -0.50 -3.21 -15.53
CA SER A 44 -0.82 -4.54 -16.06
C SER A 44 -2.16 -4.56 -16.79
N SER A 45 -2.14 -5.00 -18.06
CA SER A 45 -3.35 -5.36 -18.81
C SER A 45 -4.01 -6.66 -18.31
N GLY A 46 -3.31 -7.47 -17.53
CA GLY A 46 -3.78 -8.71 -16.92
C GLY A 46 -4.13 -8.59 -15.44
N ALA A 47 -4.31 -7.37 -14.91
CA ALA A 47 -4.76 -7.19 -13.54
C ALA A 47 -6.13 -7.87 -13.36
N ALA A 48 -6.24 -8.78 -12.38
CA ALA A 48 -7.44 -9.61 -12.20
C ALA A 48 -8.72 -8.78 -12.05
N ILE A 49 -8.63 -7.59 -11.45
CA ILE A 49 -9.74 -6.62 -11.33
C ILE A 49 -9.19 -5.18 -11.31
N PRO A 50 -8.99 -4.53 -12.46
CA PRO A 50 -8.29 -3.24 -12.55
C PRO A 50 -9.06 -2.11 -11.85
N GLN A 51 -10.38 -2.09 -11.94
CA GLN A 51 -11.24 -1.08 -11.28
C GLN A 51 -11.15 -1.16 -9.75
N ILE A 52 -11.16 -2.38 -9.20
CA ILE A 52 -11.03 -2.59 -7.75
C ILE A 52 -9.61 -2.23 -7.29
N GLN A 53 -8.59 -2.63 -8.05
CA GLN A 53 -7.21 -2.25 -7.72
C GLN A 53 -6.96 -0.74 -7.81
N ALA A 54 -7.65 -0.04 -8.71
CA ALA A 54 -7.58 1.42 -8.83
C ALA A 54 -8.02 2.13 -7.54
N VAL A 55 -8.93 1.51 -6.78
CA VAL A 55 -9.42 2.01 -5.49
C VAL A 55 -8.57 1.49 -4.34
N ILE A 56 -8.29 0.18 -4.29
CA ILE A 56 -7.62 -0.46 -3.14
C ILE A 56 -6.22 0.08 -2.95
N TRP A 57 -5.41 0.19 -4.00
CA TRP A 57 -3.99 0.51 -3.87
C TRP A 57 -3.70 1.85 -3.17
N PRO A 58 -4.40 2.94 -3.51
CA PRO A 58 -4.35 4.21 -2.77
C PRO A 58 -4.78 4.11 -1.30
N LEU A 59 -5.66 3.17 -0.96
CA LEU A 59 -6.21 3.00 0.39
C LEU A 59 -5.35 2.14 1.31
N VAL A 60 -4.55 1.22 0.75
CA VAL A 60 -3.64 0.35 1.51
C VAL A 60 -2.74 1.10 2.50
N PRO A 61 -2.04 2.21 2.14
CA PRO A 61 -1.20 2.91 3.10
C PRO A 61 -2.01 3.54 4.24
N LEU A 62 -3.21 4.05 3.93
CA LEU A 62 -4.12 4.59 4.96
C LEU A 62 -4.59 3.49 5.90
N ALA A 63 -4.97 2.33 5.37
CA ALA A 63 -5.34 1.17 6.19
C ALA A 63 -4.19 0.72 7.10
N GLY A 64 -2.96 0.66 6.58
CA GLY A 64 -1.77 0.34 7.38
C GLY A 64 -1.55 1.33 8.53
N LEU A 65 -1.70 2.63 8.27
CA LEU A 65 -1.65 3.66 9.31
C LEU A 65 -2.77 3.49 10.34
N THR A 66 -4.00 3.21 9.91
CA THR A 66 -5.15 2.99 10.81
C THR A 66 -4.89 1.85 11.78
N TRP A 67 -4.30 0.73 11.32
CA TRP A 67 -3.93 -0.38 12.20
C TRP A 67 -2.93 0.03 13.29
N ILE A 68 -1.93 0.85 12.95
CA ILE A 68 -0.94 1.35 13.91
C ILE A 68 -1.59 2.30 14.92
N VAL A 69 -2.38 3.25 14.44
CA VAL A 69 -3.06 4.23 15.31
C VAL A 69 -4.05 3.52 16.24
N LEU A 70 -4.77 2.51 15.76
CA LEU A 70 -5.65 1.69 16.61
C LEU A 70 -4.87 0.94 17.69
N GLY A 71 -3.67 0.43 17.36
CA GLY A 71 -2.75 -0.11 18.35
C GLY A 71 -2.36 0.92 19.42
N ALA A 72 -2.10 2.17 19.03
CA ALA A 72 -1.80 3.26 19.95
C ALA A 72 -3.01 3.65 20.83
N VAL A 73 -4.23 3.67 20.26
CA VAL A 73 -5.50 3.82 21.00
C VAL A 73 -5.60 2.75 22.08
N SER A 74 -5.45 1.47 21.71
CA SER A 74 -5.53 0.34 22.64
C SER A 74 -4.45 0.41 23.72
N ALA A 75 -3.22 0.79 23.37
CA ALA A 75 -2.14 0.96 24.34
C ALA A 75 -2.44 2.06 25.36
N ARG A 76 -2.97 3.21 24.93
CA ARG A 76 -3.35 4.29 25.85
C ARG A 76 -4.47 3.88 26.80
N MET A 77 -5.49 3.18 26.29
CA MET A 77 -6.57 2.66 27.14
C MET A 77 -6.06 1.68 28.19
N ILE A 78 -5.15 0.77 27.83
CA ILE A 78 -4.54 -0.18 28.78
C ILE A 78 -3.76 0.55 29.89
N VAL A 79 -3.08 1.65 29.55
CA VAL A 79 -2.32 2.46 30.51
C VAL A 79 -3.21 3.43 31.30
N GLY A 80 -4.54 3.41 31.07
CA GLY A 80 -5.50 4.29 31.76
C GLY A 80 -5.40 5.76 31.34
N ARG A 81 -4.85 6.04 30.15
CA ARG A 81 -4.75 7.39 29.59
C ARG A 81 -5.85 7.65 28.58
N ASP A 82 -6.23 8.92 28.46
CA ASP A 82 -7.20 9.36 27.46
C ASP A 82 -6.63 9.21 26.02
N PRO A 83 -7.28 8.43 25.14
CA PRO A 83 -6.88 8.25 23.75
C PRO A 83 -7.51 9.28 22.80
N ILE A 84 -8.07 10.40 23.27
CA ILE A 84 -8.81 11.35 22.41
C ILE A 84 -8.07 11.76 21.13
N PHE A 85 -6.76 11.98 21.22
CA PHE A 85 -5.92 12.33 20.07
C PHE A 85 -5.84 11.18 19.05
N GLU A 86 -5.50 9.98 19.48
CA GLU A 86 -5.43 8.80 18.61
C GLU A 86 -6.80 8.44 18.03
N SER A 87 -7.86 8.52 18.83
CA SER A 87 -9.24 8.30 18.37
C SER A 87 -9.62 9.30 17.27
N THR A 88 -9.23 10.57 17.43
CA THR A 88 -9.41 11.59 16.39
C THR A 88 -8.64 11.23 15.12
N LEU A 89 -7.40 10.77 15.24
CA LEU A 89 -6.62 10.29 14.08
C LEU A 89 -7.29 9.10 13.37
N VAL A 90 -7.84 8.14 14.11
CA VAL A 90 -8.60 7.03 13.53
C VAL A 90 -9.78 7.57 12.71
N VAL A 91 -10.56 8.49 13.26
CA VAL A 91 -11.70 9.11 12.56
C VAL A 91 -11.25 9.83 11.28
N VAL A 92 -10.16 10.60 11.34
CA VAL A 92 -9.62 11.29 10.17
C VAL A 92 -9.14 10.31 9.10
N LEU A 93 -8.46 9.22 9.49
CA LEU A 93 -7.99 8.20 8.55
C LEU A 93 -9.16 7.46 7.87
N PHE A 94 -10.19 7.07 8.63
CA PHE A 94 -11.39 6.48 8.05
C PHE A 94 -12.14 7.46 7.15
N GLY A 95 -12.25 8.72 7.54
CA GLY A 95 -12.83 9.77 6.70
C GLY A 95 -12.08 9.90 5.37
N ALA A 96 -10.75 9.93 5.41
CA ALA A 96 -9.91 9.97 4.20
C ALA A 96 -10.12 8.73 3.32
N ILE A 97 -10.23 7.53 3.91
CA ILE A 97 -10.50 6.29 3.18
C ILE A 97 -11.85 6.40 2.45
N VAL A 98 -12.90 6.84 3.13
CA VAL A 98 -14.24 7.00 2.55
C VAL A 98 -14.24 8.03 1.42
N VAL A 99 -13.59 9.18 1.62
CA VAL A 99 -13.50 10.24 0.60
C VAL A 99 -12.77 9.75 -0.65
N ILE A 100 -11.62 9.09 -0.48
CA ILE A 100 -10.83 8.57 -1.61
C ILE A 100 -11.58 7.45 -2.34
N ALA A 101 -12.24 6.56 -1.59
CA ALA A 101 -13.07 5.51 -2.18
C ALA A 101 -14.21 6.11 -3.01
N ALA A 102 -14.97 7.06 -2.44
CA ALA A 102 -16.06 7.74 -3.12
C ALA A 102 -15.58 8.49 -4.38
N TRP A 103 -14.49 9.26 -4.27
CA TRP A 103 -13.87 9.95 -5.40
C TRP A 103 -13.50 8.99 -6.54
N SER A 104 -12.89 7.85 -6.18
CA SER A 104 -12.49 6.82 -7.15
C SER A 104 -13.70 6.17 -7.82
N PHE A 105 -14.78 5.90 -7.07
CA PHE A 105 -16.03 5.36 -7.62
C PHE A 105 -16.77 6.36 -8.53
N MET A 106 -16.61 7.67 -8.29
CA MET A 106 -17.14 8.72 -9.15
C MET A 106 -16.33 8.92 -10.44
N GLY A 107 -15.32 8.08 -10.71
CA GLY A 107 -14.45 8.19 -11.89
C GLY A 107 -13.35 9.25 -11.75
N GLY A 108 -13.13 9.77 -10.54
CA GLY A 108 -12.06 10.71 -10.26
C GLY A 108 -10.70 10.02 -10.43
N ALA A 109 -9.87 10.55 -11.33
CA ALA A 109 -8.50 10.07 -11.49
C ALA A 109 -7.68 10.45 -10.25
N LEU A 110 -7.02 9.46 -9.65
CA LEU A 110 -6.03 9.69 -8.61
C LEU A 110 -4.64 9.85 -9.23
N PRO A 111 -3.74 10.63 -8.62
CA PRO A 111 -2.38 10.77 -9.11
C PRO A 111 -1.63 9.43 -9.22
N ASP A 112 -0.82 9.28 -10.26
CA ASP A 112 -0.04 8.05 -10.52
C ASP A 112 0.84 7.63 -9.33
N TRP A 113 1.30 8.59 -8.51
CA TRP A 113 2.13 8.31 -7.34
C TRP A 113 1.41 7.58 -6.22
N MET A 114 0.07 7.51 -6.23
CA MET A 114 -0.70 6.74 -5.25
C MET A 114 -0.70 5.23 -5.54
N TYR A 115 -0.23 4.83 -6.72
CA TYR A 115 -0.24 3.45 -7.18
C TYR A 115 1.11 2.76 -6.97
N PRO A 116 1.12 1.45 -6.67
CA PRO A 116 2.35 0.66 -6.64
C PRO A 116 3.03 0.68 -8.02
N GLY A 117 4.36 0.63 -8.04
CA GLY A 117 5.12 0.64 -9.29
C GLY A 117 5.39 2.02 -9.89
N TRP A 118 4.95 3.12 -9.28
CA TRP A 118 5.25 4.48 -9.74
C TRP A 118 6.76 4.77 -9.79
N MET A 119 7.51 4.42 -8.73
CA MET A 119 8.97 4.57 -8.74
C MET A 119 9.64 3.60 -9.72
N ALA A 120 9.11 2.39 -9.86
CA ALA A 120 9.62 1.41 -10.82
C ALA A 120 9.53 1.93 -12.26
N THR A 121 8.38 2.49 -12.65
CA THR A 121 8.21 3.12 -13.97
C THR A 121 9.11 4.32 -14.14
N ARG A 122 9.25 5.17 -13.12
CA ARG A 122 10.18 6.30 -13.16
C ARG A 122 11.64 5.86 -13.31
N PHE A 123 12.01 4.74 -12.67
CA PHE A 123 13.34 4.13 -12.78
C PHE A 123 13.60 3.63 -14.21
N TYR A 124 12.65 2.90 -14.82
CA TYR A 124 12.80 2.38 -16.18
C TYR A 124 12.77 3.47 -17.25
N ARG A 125 11.99 4.54 -17.05
CA ARG A 125 12.03 5.72 -17.95
C ARG A 125 13.41 6.39 -17.95
N ARG A 126 14.12 6.38 -16.82
CA ARG A 126 15.48 6.92 -16.71
C ARG A 126 16.57 5.95 -17.19
N HIS A 127 16.31 4.65 -17.16
CA HIS A 127 17.27 3.59 -17.52
C HIS A 127 16.66 2.60 -18.51
N PRO A 128 16.46 3.00 -19.77
CA PRO A 128 15.78 2.17 -20.78
C PRO A 128 16.56 0.88 -21.10
N GLU A 129 17.88 0.89 -21.03
CA GLU A 129 18.69 -0.32 -21.28
C GLU A 129 18.46 -1.40 -20.21
N ARG A 130 18.30 -1.00 -18.94
CA ARG A 130 17.99 -1.94 -17.85
C ARG A 130 16.57 -2.50 -17.97
N SER A 131 15.62 -1.74 -18.50
CA SER A 131 14.26 -2.25 -18.71
C SER A 131 14.28 -3.43 -19.70
N ARG A 132 15.05 -3.31 -20.79
CA ARG A 132 15.19 -4.37 -21.81
C ARG A 132 15.83 -5.62 -21.23
N THR A 133 16.94 -5.48 -20.49
CA THR A 133 17.61 -6.63 -19.85
C THR A 133 16.74 -7.29 -18.78
N GLU A 134 16.03 -6.50 -17.98
CA GLU A 134 15.15 -7.01 -16.91
C GLU A 134 13.87 -7.65 -17.49
N LEU A 135 13.25 -7.06 -18.53
CA LEU A 135 12.13 -7.65 -19.27
C LEU A 135 12.53 -8.96 -19.95
N GLN A 136 13.71 -9.01 -20.56
CA GLN A 136 14.23 -10.22 -21.19
C GLN A 136 14.49 -11.31 -20.15
N ARG A 137 15.03 -10.98 -18.97
CA ARG A 137 15.12 -11.92 -17.82
C ARG A 137 13.75 -12.38 -17.32
N MET A 138 12.77 -11.49 -17.24
CA MET A 138 11.41 -11.82 -16.78
C MET A 138 10.63 -12.74 -17.75
N LEU A 139 10.97 -12.69 -19.05
CA LEU A 139 10.44 -13.57 -20.09
C LEU A 139 11.13 -14.94 -20.12
N LEU A 140 12.42 -14.99 -19.79
CA LEU A 140 13.21 -16.23 -19.78
C LEU A 140 13.01 -17.08 -18.51
N ASP A 141 12.57 -16.47 -17.40
CA ASP A 141 12.30 -17.19 -16.15
C ASP A 141 10.85 -16.98 -15.65
N PRO A 142 9.92 -17.89 -16.00
CA PRO A 142 8.54 -17.82 -15.52
C PRO A 142 8.42 -18.06 -14.01
N ARG A 143 9.43 -18.59 -13.33
CA ARG A 143 9.33 -19.18 -11.99
C ARG A 143 9.92 -18.33 -10.84
N HIS A 144 10.48 -17.15 -11.09
CA HIS A 144 11.17 -16.35 -10.03
C HIS A 144 10.75 -14.89 -9.82
#